data_AF-A0A180FVT6-F1
#
_entry.id   AF-A0A180FVT6-F1
#
_cell.length_a   1.000
_cell.length_b   1.000
_cell.length_c   1.000
_cell.angle_alpha   90.00
_cell.angle_beta   90.00
_cell.angle_gamma   90.00
#
_symmetry.space_group_name_H-M   'P 1'
#
loop_
_entity.id
_entity.type
_entity.pdbx_description
1 polymer ?
#
loop_
_entity_poly.entity_id
_entity_poly.type
_entity_poly.pdbx_seq_one_letter_code
_entity_poly.pdbx_strand_id
1 'polypeptide(L)'
;MNKIAELFTISGYQKDINWIEVCSKQHCSYLNRKCLKNRKSQADISIGTCTVKYGAECNVIICPYRLLERKQIFMDCLHLLTAHEPGNELHLLSEISIPGGNVDYFIVSTDSDRNVKDFIGIELQTLDTTGTVWPERQRFLKKQGIKVNNEDSDSVKSFGMNWKMTAKTILVQLHHKIDTFECLNKHLVLIVQDCFLDYIKKNFHLLIFPKMQNLENPCTFILTL
;
A
#
# COMPACT_ATOMS: atom_id res chain seq x y z
N MET A 1 23.29 -8.05 -6.62
CA MET A 1 22.14 -7.23 -7.09
C MET A 1 21.55 -6.41 -5.93
N ASN A 2 21.04 -5.20 -6.18
CA ASN A 2 20.29 -4.40 -5.18
C ASN A 2 18.85 -4.95 -5.06
N LYS A 3 18.41 -5.26 -3.84
CA LYS A 3 17.03 -5.71 -3.55
C LYS A 3 16.13 -4.61 -2.98
N ILE A 4 16.69 -3.44 -2.68
CA ILE A 4 15.95 -2.29 -2.16
C ILE A 4 15.61 -1.38 -3.34
N ALA A 5 14.36 -1.44 -3.80
CA ALA A 5 13.89 -0.64 -4.92
C ALA A 5 13.49 0.77 -4.47
N GLU A 6 12.96 0.90 -3.25
CA GLU A 6 12.60 2.20 -2.67
C GLU A 6 12.90 2.24 -1.16
N LEU A 7 13.53 3.31 -0.70
CA LEU A 7 13.86 3.56 0.69
C LEU A 7 13.47 5.00 1.06
N PHE A 8 12.62 5.16 2.08
CA PHE A 8 12.08 6.45 2.52
C PHE A 8 11.51 7.26 1.37
N THR A 9 10.68 6.65 0.52
CA THR A 9 10.03 7.27 -0.64
C THR A 9 10.96 7.70 -1.78
N ILE A 10 12.24 7.33 -1.71
CA ILE A 10 13.25 7.62 -2.74
C ILE A 10 13.63 6.32 -3.43
N SER A 11 13.71 6.37 -4.77
CA SER A 11 14.17 5.23 -5.58
C SER A 11 15.60 4.84 -5.18
N GLY A 12 15.81 3.57 -4.86
CA GLY A 12 17.13 2.99 -4.58
C GLY A 12 18.03 2.92 -5.82
N TYR A 13 17.52 3.27 -6.99
CA TYR A 13 18.26 3.36 -8.26
C TYR A 13 18.63 4.80 -8.62
N GLN A 14 18.11 5.79 -7.89
CA GLN A 14 18.45 7.19 -8.10
C GLN A 14 19.89 7.46 -7.67
N LYS A 15 20.63 8.20 -8.51
CA LYS A 15 21.99 8.64 -8.24
C LYS A 15 21.99 9.93 -7.42
N ASP A 16 23.12 10.24 -6.82
CA ASP A 16 23.37 11.53 -6.16
C ASP A 16 22.44 11.82 -4.98
N ILE A 17 22.01 10.77 -4.27
CA ILE A 17 21.20 10.87 -3.05
C ILE A 17 22.09 10.90 -1.81
N ASN A 18 21.87 11.88 -0.95
CA ASN A 18 22.47 11.91 0.39
C ASN A 18 21.74 10.92 1.33
N TRP A 19 22.08 9.64 1.21
CA TRP A 19 21.45 8.58 1.99
C TRP A 19 21.67 8.70 3.51
N ILE A 20 22.73 9.41 3.96
CA ILE A 20 22.98 9.70 5.37
C ILE A 20 21.86 10.61 5.90
N GLU A 21 21.60 11.70 5.18
CA GLU A 21 20.53 12.63 5.52
C GLU A 21 19.16 11.95 5.48
N VAL A 22 18.87 11.19 4.42
CA VAL A 22 17.62 10.43 4.27
C VAL A 22 17.39 9.49 5.46
N CYS A 23 18.40 8.71 5.85
CA CYS A 23 18.30 7.79 6.98
C CYS A 23 18.25 8.51 8.33
N SER A 24 18.82 9.70 8.46
CA SER A 24 18.72 10.50 9.69
C SER A 24 17.32 11.09 9.88
N LYS A 25 16.71 11.60 8.81
CA LYS A 25 15.38 12.21 8.83
C LYS A 25 14.27 11.17 8.97
N GLN A 26 14.47 9.99 8.38
CA GLN A 26 13.48 8.90 8.37
C GLN A 26 12.09 9.34 7.86
N HIS A 27 12.06 10.35 7.00
CA HIS A 27 10.83 10.98 6.53
C HIS A 27 10.14 10.11 5.47
N CYS A 28 8.81 10.08 5.51
CA CYS A 28 7.97 9.42 4.53
C CYS A 28 7.17 10.48 3.77
N SER A 29 7.52 10.76 2.52
CA SER A 29 6.83 11.78 1.71
C SER A 29 5.36 11.47 1.46
N TYR A 30 4.97 10.18 1.46
CA TYR A 30 3.57 9.78 1.31
C TYR A 30 2.69 10.16 2.50
N LEU A 31 3.29 10.28 3.70
CA LEU A 31 2.60 10.66 4.93
C LEU A 31 2.97 12.08 5.41
N ASN A 32 3.94 12.71 4.75
CA ASN A 32 4.57 13.97 5.17
C ASN A 32 4.98 14.00 6.67
N ARG A 33 5.49 12.88 7.18
CA ARG A 33 5.95 12.73 8.58
C ARG A 33 7.00 11.62 8.70
N LYS A 34 7.48 11.36 9.91
CA LYS A 34 8.37 10.20 10.16
C LYS A 34 7.70 8.90 9.69
N CYS A 35 8.47 8.03 9.05
CA CYS A 35 8.01 6.72 8.61
C CYS A 35 7.50 5.90 9.78
N LEU A 36 6.33 5.27 9.62
CA LEU A 36 5.71 4.47 10.67
C LEU A 36 6.18 3.00 10.69
N LYS A 37 6.89 2.56 9.64
CA LYS A 37 7.38 1.19 9.51
C LYS A 37 8.61 0.99 10.39
N ASN A 38 8.42 0.95 11.69
CA ASN A 38 9.47 0.86 12.70
C ASN A 38 10.03 -0.57 12.85
N ARG A 39 11.29 -0.69 13.28
CA ARG A 39 11.88 -1.97 13.65
C ARG A 39 11.23 -2.45 14.94
N LYS A 40 10.81 -3.72 14.96
CA LYS A 40 10.31 -4.37 16.19
C LYS A 40 11.34 -4.39 17.33
N SER A 41 12.62 -4.53 16.99
CA SER A 41 13.70 -4.56 17.98
C SER A 41 14.12 -3.19 18.49
N GLN A 42 13.85 -2.11 17.74
CA GLN A 42 14.26 -0.74 18.04
C GLN A 42 13.23 0.24 17.45
N ALA A 43 12.22 0.60 18.25
CA ALA A 43 11.05 1.34 17.76
C ALA A 43 11.40 2.73 17.18
N ASP A 44 12.50 3.36 17.62
CA ASP A 44 12.93 4.67 17.12
C ASP A 44 13.52 4.63 15.71
N ILE A 45 13.87 3.44 15.23
CA ILE A 45 14.48 3.23 13.92
C ILE A 45 13.43 2.66 12.97
N SER A 46 13.07 3.45 11.97
CA SER A 46 12.25 3.08 10.83
C SER A 46 13.04 2.24 9.83
N ILE A 47 12.41 1.15 9.38
CA ILE A 47 12.88 0.31 8.29
C ILE A 47 12.92 1.13 7.00
N GLY A 48 11.88 1.92 6.73
CA GLY A 48 11.82 2.83 5.58
C GLY A 48 11.71 2.17 4.21
N THR A 49 11.85 0.84 4.10
CA THR A 49 11.75 0.13 2.82
C THR A 49 10.29 0.01 2.37
N CYS A 50 9.96 0.74 1.31
CA CYS A 50 8.63 0.78 0.72
C CYS A 50 8.43 -0.32 -0.32
N THR A 51 9.45 -0.53 -1.16
CA THR A 51 9.40 -1.44 -2.31
C THR A 51 10.71 -2.24 -2.37
N VAL A 52 10.59 -3.54 -2.67
CA VAL A 52 11.73 -4.45 -2.81
C VAL A 52 11.74 -5.13 -4.16
N LYS A 53 12.92 -5.46 -4.68
CA LYS A 53 13.04 -6.34 -5.84
C LYS A 53 12.98 -7.80 -5.37
N TYR A 54 12.02 -8.55 -5.90
CA TYR A 54 11.84 -9.97 -5.59
C TYR A 54 11.60 -10.79 -6.88
N GLY A 55 12.31 -11.90 -7.03
CA GLY A 55 12.33 -12.66 -8.28
C GLY A 55 13.12 -11.95 -9.40
N ALA A 56 12.93 -12.40 -10.64
CA ALA A 56 13.70 -11.91 -11.78
C ALA A 56 13.45 -10.42 -12.06
N GLU A 57 12.19 -9.96 -12.02
CA GLU A 57 11.84 -8.62 -12.51
C GLU A 57 10.72 -7.89 -11.72
N CYS A 58 10.21 -8.43 -10.62
CA CYS A 58 9.10 -7.79 -9.91
C CYS A 58 9.60 -6.86 -8.80
N ASN A 59 9.29 -5.57 -8.92
CA ASN A 59 9.29 -4.65 -7.78
C ASN A 59 8.00 -4.89 -6.99
N VAL A 60 8.11 -5.33 -5.75
CA VAL A 60 6.98 -5.64 -4.89
C VAL A 60 6.83 -4.56 -3.83
N ILE A 61 5.64 -3.95 -3.78
CA ILE A 61 5.29 -2.99 -2.74
C ILE A 61 5.02 -3.75 -1.44
N ILE A 62 5.71 -3.34 -0.38
CA ILE A 62 5.61 -3.93 0.98
C ILE A 62 5.21 -2.91 2.04
N CYS A 63 4.71 -1.75 1.62
CA CYS A 63 4.29 -0.65 2.47
C CYS A 63 2.99 -0.05 1.90
N PRO A 64 1.87 -0.08 2.62
CA PRO A 64 0.58 0.41 2.11
C PRO A 64 0.61 1.91 1.79
N TYR A 65 1.38 2.70 2.55
CA TYR A 65 1.51 4.14 2.30
C TYR A 65 2.12 4.48 0.93
N ARG A 66 2.81 3.52 0.29
CA ARG A 66 3.30 3.70 -1.08
C ARG A 66 2.17 3.91 -2.09
N LEU A 67 0.98 3.35 -1.82
CA LEU A 67 -0.20 3.50 -2.67
C LEU A 67 -0.86 4.88 -2.54
N LEU A 68 -0.45 5.69 -1.55
CA LEU A 68 -0.94 7.07 -1.37
C LEU A 68 -0.18 8.08 -2.22
N GLU A 69 0.79 7.64 -3.03
CA GLU A 69 1.58 8.51 -3.89
C GLU A 69 0.68 9.42 -4.73
N ARG A 70 0.89 10.74 -4.60
CA ARG A 70 0.14 11.80 -5.30
C ARG A 70 -1.38 11.73 -5.11
N LYS A 71 -1.88 10.97 -4.14
CA LYS A 71 -3.32 10.72 -3.95
C LYS A 71 -4.00 10.14 -5.21
N GLN A 72 -3.23 9.50 -6.09
CA GLN A 72 -3.70 9.06 -7.41
C GLN A 72 -4.88 8.09 -7.29
N ILE A 73 -4.76 7.12 -6.38
CA ILE A 73 -5.81 6.12 -6.13
C ILE A 73 -7.16 6.74 -5.77
N PHE A 74 -7.17 7.91 -5.12
CA PHE A 74 -8.41 8.57 -4.72
C PHE A 74 -9.05 9.28 -5.92
N MET A 75 -8.23 9.96 -6.72
CA MET A 75 -8.66 10.60 -7.97
C MET A 75 -9.24 9.56 -8.93
N ASP A 76 -8.57 8.43 -9.04
CA ASP A 76 -8.97 7.32 -9.89
C ASP A 76 -10.32 6.72 -9.48
N CYS A 77 -10.69 6.79 -8.20
CA CYS A 77 -11.97 6.27 -7.73
C CYS A 77 -13.13 7.28 -7.79
N LEU A 78 -12.88 8.57 -8.10
CA LEU A 78 -13.94 9.60 -8.05
C LEU A 78 -15.10 9.30 -9.00
N HIS A 79 -14.84 8.67 -10.13
CA HIS A 79 -15.87 8.32 -11.11
C HIS A 79 -16.89 7.28 -10.60
N LEU A 80 -16.60 6.63 -9.46
CA LEU A 80 -17.50 5.68 -8.80
C LEU A 80 -18.54 6.37 -7.90
N LEU A 81 -18.39 7.66 -7.62
CA LEU A 81 -19.39 8.46 -6.90
C LEU A 81 -20.52 8.89 -7.84
N THR A 82 -21.39 7.94 -8.20
CA THR A 82 -22.46 8.13 -9.19
C THR A 82 -23.51 9.18 -8.82
N ALA A 83 -23.65 9.52 -7.53
CA ALA A 83 -24.57 10.54 -7.03
C ALA A 83 -23.86 11.86 -6.63
N HIS A 84 -22.60 12.04 -7.03
CA HIS A 84 -21.90 13.31 -6.86
C HIS A 84 -22.36 14.33 -7.92
N GLU A 85 -22.63 15.56 -7.48
CA GLU A 85 -23.08 16.65 -8.35
C GLU A 85 -22.19 17.89 -8.17
N PRO A 86 -22.03 18.74 -9.20
CA PRO A 86 -21.35 20.03 -9.04
C PRO A 86 -21.95 20.85 -7.91
N GLY A 87 -21.10 21.31 -6.99
CA GLY A 87 -21.52 22.01 -5.76
C GLY A 87 -21.43 21.15 -4.51
N ASN A 88 -21.35 19.83 -4.64
CA ASN A 88 -21.01 18.95 -3.52
C ASN A 88 -19.54 19.09 -3.14
N GLU A 89 -19.24 18.91 -1.85
CA GLU A 89 -17.88 18.84 -1.32
C GLU A 89 -17.41 17.39 -1.25
N LEU A 90 -16.10 17.19 -1.45
CA LEU A 90 -15.45 15.88 -1.31
C LEU A 90 -14.61 15.84 -0.04
N HIS A 91 -14.82 14.80 0.77
CA HIS A 91 -14.07 14.54 1.98
C HIS A 91 -13.35 13.20 1.90
N LEU A 92 -12.09 13.17 2.31
CA LEU A 92 -11.32 11.95 2.49
C LEU A 92 -11.26 11.62 3.99
N LEU A 93 -11.88 10.52 4.38
CA LEU A 93 -11.87 10.01 5.75
C LEU A 93 -10.99 8.77 5.82
N SER A 94 -10.32 8.53 6.95
CA SER A 94 -9.43 7.37 7.16
C SER A 94 -9.85 6.56 8.37
N GLU A 95 -9.65 5.24 8.32
CA GLU A 95 -9.82 4.30 9.44
C GLU A 95 -11.24 4.36 10.05
N ILE A 96 -12.26 4.20 9.23
CA ILE A 96 -13.66 4.25 9.66
C ILE A 96 -14.18 2.85 9.99
N SER A 97 -14.75 2.69 11.18
CA SER A 97 -15.34 1.44 11.64
C SER A 97 -16.72 1.19 11.02
N ILE A 98 -16.93 -0.04 10.57
CA ILE A 98 -18.20 -0.57 10.05
C ILE A 98 -18.46 -1.97 10.63
N PRO A 99 -19.67 -2.53 10.49
CA PRO A 99 -19.87 -3.97 10.67
C PRO A 99 -18.90 -4.74 9.77
N GLY A 100 -18.13 -5.66 10.36
CA GLY A 100 -17.10 -6.43 9.64
C GLY A 100 -15.67 -5.89 9.75
N GLY A 101 -15.45 -4.73 10.39
CA GLY A 101 -14.12 -4.20 10.71
C GLY A 101 -13.94 -2.72 10.37
N ASN A 102 -12.70 -2.29 10.15
CA ASN A 102 -12.39 -0.92 9.70
C ASN A 102 -12.10 -0.90 8.22
N VAL A 103 -12.57 0.13 7.52
CA VAL A 103 -12.16 0.44 6.14
C VAL A 103 -11.06 1.49 6.16
N ASP A 104 -10.03 1.30 5.34
CA ASP A 104 -8.84 2.15 5.36
C ASP A 104 -9.17 3.59 5.01
N TYR A 105 -9.95 3.81 3.94
CA TYR A 105 -10.36 5.14 3.50
C TYR A 105 -11.80 5.17 2.99
N PHE A 106 -12.44 6.32 3.14
CA PHE A 106 -13.66 6.67 2.44
C PHE A 106 -13.48 7.97 1.67
N ILE A 107 -13.99 8.00 0.44
CA ILE A 107 -14.27 9.28 -0.25
C ILE A 107 -15.76 9.53 -0.11
N VAL A 108 -16.13 10.67 0.47
CA VAL A 108 -17.51 11.04 0.80
C VAL A 108 -17.86 12.32 0.07
N SER A 109 -18.98 12.30 -0.65
CA SER A 109 -19.62 13.47 -1.25
C SER A 109 -20.71 14.01 -0.33
N THR A 110 -20.69 15.30 -0.03
CA THR A 110 -21.69 15.97 0.83
C THR A 110 -22.29 17.20 0.14
N ASP A 111 -23.52 17.57 0.50
CA ASP A 111 -24.06 18.88 0.11
C ASP A 111 -23.54 20.02 1.01
N SER A 112 -23.98 21.26 0.75
CA SER A 112 -23.64 22.45 1.53
C SER A 112 -24.00 22.36 3.01
N ASP A 113 -24.97 21.50 3.37
CA ASP A 113 -25.42 21.28 4.74
C ASP A 113 -24.69 20.09 5.41
N ARG A 114 -23.67 19.53 4.74
CA ARG A 114 -22.89 18.35 5.16
C ARG A 114 -23.68 17.04 5.20
N ASN A 115 -24.82 16.95 4.53
CA ASN A 115 -25.51 15.67 4.38
C ASN A 115 -24.78 14.81 3.36
N VAL A 116 -24.51 13.56 3.71
CA VAL A 116 -23.85 12.58 2.83
C VAL A 116 -24.78 12.27 1.65
N LYS A 117 -24.29 12.51 0.43
CA LYS A 117 -24.98 12.18 -0.83
C LYS A 117 -24.47 10.87 -1.41
N ASP A 118 -23.15 10.67 -1.36
CA ASP A 118 -22.53 9.46 -1.86
C ASP A 118 -21.23 9.16 -1.13
N PHE A 119 -20.80 7.91 -1.18
CA PHE A 119 -19.48 7.52 -0.69
C PHE A 119 -18.98 6.23 -1.33
N ILE A 120 -17.67 6.07 -1.29
CA ILE A 120 -16.97 4.84 -1.65
C ILE A 120 -16.02 4.43 -0.54
N GLY A 121 -15.97 3.13 -0.25
CA GLY A 121 -14.97 2.54 0.63
C GLY A 121 -13.74 2.11 -0.16
N ILE A 122 -12.55 2.27 0.42
CA ILE A 122 -11.27 1.93 -0.21
C ILE A 122 -10.41 1.15 0.78
N GLU A 123 -9.95 -0.02 0.36
CA GLU A 123 -9.01 -0.91 1.05
C GLU A 123 -7.66 -0.93 0.34
N LEU A 124 -6.56 -0.82 1.07
CA LEU A 124 -5.21 -0.87 0.52
C LEU A 124 -4.54 -2.18 0.91
N GLN A 125 -4.13 -2.97 -0.09
CA GLN A 125 -3.42 -4.23 0.17
C GLN A 125 -2.07 -4.29 -0.55
N THR A 126 -1.02 -4.42 0.25
CA THR A 126 0.37 -4.66 -0.21
C THR A 126 0.89 -5.99 0.31
N LEU A 127 2.06 -6.44 -0.13
CA LEU A 127 2.58 -7.74 0.29
C LEU A 127 3.36 -7.68 1.59
N ASP A 128 3.10 -8.65 2.45
CA ASP A 128 3.93 -8.89 3.63
C ASP A 128 5.18 -9.67 3.26
N THR A 129 6.27 -9.40 3.97
CA THR A 129 7.49 -10.19 3.85
C THR A 129 7.49 -11.35 4.84
N THR A 130 7.92 -12.53 4.43
CA THR A 130 8.40 -13.55 5.37
C THR A 130 9.84 -13.20 5.76
N GLY A 131 10.22 -13.36 7.03
CA GLY A 131 11.57 -12.99 7.49
C GLY A 131 11.76 -11.48 7.67
N THR A 132 12.93 -10.95 7.28
CA THR A 132 13.29 -9.53 7.52
C THR A 132 14.04 -8.89 6.34
N VAL A 133 13.60 -7.69 5.98
CA VAL A 133 14.26 -6.85 4.96
C VAL A 133 15.45 -6.06 5.50
N TRP A 134 15.64 -6.03 6.83
CA TRP A 134 16.63 -5.18 7.48
C TRP A 134 18.09 -5.43 7.04
N PRO A 135 18.56 -6.70 6.93
CA PRO A 135 19.90 -6.97 6.43
C PRO A 135 20.11 -6.48 4.99
N GLU A 136 19.12 -6.65 4.12
CA GLU A 136 19.21 -6.16 2.73
C GLU A 136 19.23 -4.64 2.66
N ARG A 137 18.49 -3.95 3.55
CA ARG A 137 18.59 -2.50 3.74
C ARG A 137 20.00 -2.10 4.17
N GLN A 138 20.62 -2.79 5.14
CA GLN A 138 21.99 -2.46 5.56
C GLN A 138 23.01 -2.71 4.44
N ARG A 139 22.87 -3.82 3.70
CA ARG A 139 23.72 -4.11 2.52
C ARG A 139 23.58 -3.05 1.44
N PHE A 140 22.37 -2.53 1.22
CA PHE A 140 22.15 -1.41 0.31
C PHE A 140 22.91 -0.17 0.79
N LEU A 141 22.74 0.24 2.05
CA LEU A 141 23.42 1.42 2.61
C LEU A 141 24.96 1.28 2.59
N LYS A 142 25.49 0.09 2.93
CA LYS A 142 26.93 -0.22 2.85
C LYS A 142 27.48 -0.02 1.43
N LYS A 143 26.72 -0.39 0.40
CA LYS A 143 27.09 -0.17 -1.02
C LYS A 143 27.06 1.31 -1.42
N GLN A 144 26.24 2.12 -0.74
CA GLN A 144 26.21 3.57 -0.91
C GLN A 144 27.32 4.28 -0.09
N GLY A 145 28.26 3.54 0.49
CA GLY A 145 29.37 4.09 1.29
C GLY A 145 28.99 4.48 2.72
N ILE A 146 27.80 4.13 3.19
CA ILE A 146 27.38 4.44 4.56
C ILE A 146 27.91 3.38 5.53
N LYS A 147 28.49 3.84 6.63
CA LYS A 147 28.88 2.97 7.75
C LYS A 147 27.63 2.41 8.42
N VAL A 148 27.50 1.08 8.38
CA VAL A 148 26.41 0.32 9.03
C VAL A 148 27.00 -0.70 10.01
N ASN A 149 26.18 -1.26 10.89
CA ASN A 149 26.62 -2.37 11.73
C ASN A 149 26.94 -3.60 10.86
N ASN A 150 28.16 -4.13 10.98
CA ASN A 150 28.61 -5.29 10.22
C ASN A 150 27.78 -6.54 10.52
N GLU A 151 27.35 -6.75 11.78
CA GLU A 151 26.50 -7.90 12.15
C GLU A 151 25.18 -7.90 11.36
N ASP A 152 24.59 -6.72 11.14
CA ASP A 152 23.35 -6.59 10.37
C ASP A 152 23.61 -6.73 8.86
N SER A 153 24.68 -6.14 8.32
CA SER A 153 24.98 -6.21 6.87
C SER A 153 25.41 -7.59 6.42
N ASP A 154 26.16 -8.29 7.27
CA ASP A 154 26.76 -9.58 6.99
C ASP A 154 25.82 -10.73 7.39
N SER A 155 24.68 -10.41 8.02
CA SER A 155 23.63 -11.37 8.33
C SER A 155 23.09 -12.07 7.09
N VAL A 156 23.10 -13.41 7.11
CA VAL A 156 22.52 -14.28 6.08
C VAL A 156 20.98 -14.29 6.10
N LYS A 157 20.35 -13.63 7.09
CA LYS A 157 18.89 -13.51 7.15
C LYS A 157 18.38 -12.83 5.89
N SER A 158 17.33 -13.41 5.33
CA SER A 158 16.70 -12.98 4.10
C SER A 158 15.21 -12.73 4.31
N PHE A 159 14.55 -12.30 3.24
CA PHE A 159 13.11 -12.19 3.20
C PHE A 159 12.54 -12.95 2.00
N GLY A 160 11.34 -13.50 2.17
CA GLY A 160 10.46 -13.95 1.10
C GLY A 160 9.20 -13.09 1.06
N MET A 161 8.28 -13.38 0.13
CA MET A 161 6.98 -12.71 0.04
C MET A 161 5.86 -13.66 0.50
N ASN A 162 4.95 -13.16 1.35
CA ASN A 162 3.91 -13.96 1.97
C ASN A 162 2.61 -14.02 1.15
N TRP A 163 2.72 -14.31 -0.15
CA TRP A 163 1.62 -14.24 -1.13
C TRP A 163 0.33 -14.92 -0.66
N LYS A 164 0.43 -16.19 -0.19
CA LYS A 164 -0.73 -17.01 0.18
C LYS A 164 -1.48 -16.46 1.39
N MET A 165 -0.76 -16.02 2.42
CA MET A 165 -1.40 -15.49 3.63
C MET A 165 -1.99 -14.12 3.36
N THR A 166 -1.26 -13.23 2.66
CA THR A 166 -1.77 -11.91 2.27
C THR A 166 -3.06 -12.06 1.46
N ALA A 167 -3.12 -12.99 0.49
CA ALA A 167 -4.33 -13.27 -0.28
C ALA A 167 -5.49 -13.79 0.58
N LYS A 168 -5.23 -14.75 1.48
CA LYS A 168 -6.28 -15.25 2.39
C LYS A 168 -6.84 -14.16 3.28
N THR A 169 -5.96 -13.33 3.86
CA THR A 169 -6.37 -12.27 4.78
C THR A 169 -7.27 -11.26 4.07
N ILE A 170 -6.84 -10.75 2.92
CA ILE A 170 -7.62 -9.74 2.21
C ILE A 170 -8.96 -10.29 1.70
N LEU A 171 -8.98 -11.53 1.18
CA LEU A 171 -10.23 -12.14 0.71
C LEU A 171 -11.24 -12.34 1.85
N VAL A 172 -10.79 -12.76 3.04
CA VAL A 172 -11.67 -12.89 4.21
C VAL A 172 -12.14 -11.51 4.71
N GLN A 173 -11.26 -10.51 4.73
CA GLN A 173 -11.64 -9.14 5.11
C GLN A 173 -12.69 -8.56 4.17
N LEU A 174 -12.54 -8.76 2.86
CA LEU A 174 -13.51 -8.33 1.87
C LEU A 174 -14.84 -9.04 2.06
N HIS A 175 -14.83 -10.35 2.27
CA HIS A 175 -16.05 -11.12 2.55
C HIS A 175 -16.83 -10.60 3.77
N HIS A 176 -16.16 -10.11 4.81
CA HIS A 176 -16.86 -9.54 5.98
C HIS A 176 -17.37 -8.12 5.77
N LYS A 177 -16.80 -7.38 4.81
CA LYS A 177 -17.14 -5.97 4.57
C LYS A 177 -18.17 -5.83 3.44
N ILE A 178 -18.15 -6.73 2.45
CA ILE A 178 -18.99 -6.64 1.25
C ILE A 178 -20.48 -6.58 1.59
N ASP A 179 -20.95 -7.38 2.57
CA ASP A 179 -22.35 -7.39 3.01
C ASP A 179 -22.85 -5.99 3.39
N THR A 180 -22.01 -5.20 4.07
CA THR A 180 -22.35 -3.82 4.46
C THR A 180 -22.50 -2.92 3.23
N PHE A 181 -21.59 -3.03 2.26
CA PHE A 181 -21.61 -2.19 1.06
C PHE A 181 -22.71 -2.59 0.08
N GLU A 182 -23.02 -3.89 -0.04
CA GLU A 182 -24.17 -4.40 -0.80
C GLU A 182 -25.49 -3.90 -0.22
N CYS A 183 -25.67 -4.00 1.11
CA CYS A 183 -26.88 -3.50 1.78
C CYS A 183 -27.10 -1.99 1.58
N LEU A 184 -26.02 -1.22 1.44
CA LEU A 184 -26.07 0.23 1.22
C LEU A 184 -26.08 0.61 -0.26
N ASN A 185 -25.92 -0.37 -1.17
CA ASN A 185 -25.74 -0.19 -2.61
C ASN A 185 -24.61 0.82 -2.92
N LYS A 186 -23.44 0.62 -2.31
CA LYS A 186 -22.23 1.46 -2.46
C LYS A 186 -21.04 0.63 -2.87
N HIS A 187 -20.05 1.28 -3.50
CA HIS A 187 -18.84 0.60 -3.95
C HIS A 187 -17.82 0.41 -2.81
N LEU A 188 -17.28 -0.80 -2.73
CA LEU A 188 -16.06 -1.11 -2.00
C LEU A 188 -14.94 -1.38 -3.01
N VAL A 189 -13.87 -0.61 -2.93
CA VAL A 189 -12.72 -0.69 -3.82
C VAL A 189 -11.53 -1.33 -3.11
N LEU A 190 -10.95 -2.37 -3.70
CA LEU A 190 -9.65 -2.90 -3.29
C LEU A 190 -8.55 -2.36 -4.20
N ILE A 191 -7.53 -1.73 -3.62
CA ILE A 191 -6.30 -1.29 -4.29
C ILE A 191 -5.18 -2.29 -4.04
N VAL A 192 -4.69 -2.92 -5.12
CA VAL A 192 -3.59 -3.90 -5.10
C VAL A 192 -2.60 -3.66 -6.23
N GLN A 193 -1.40 -4.24 -6.10
CA GLN A 193 -0.42 -4.29 -7.17
C GLN A 193 -0.72 -5.43 -8.17
N ASP A 194 -0.45 -5.22 -9.45
CA ASP A 194 -0.53 -6.17 -10.56
C ASP A 194 -0.13 -7.61 -10.19
N CYS A 195 1.11 -7.77 -9.75
CA CYS A 195 1.68 -9.08 -9.47
C CYS A 195 0.92 -9.84 -8.38
N PHE A 196 0.31 -9.12 -7.44
CA PHE A 196 -0.48 -9.73 -6.37
C PHE A 196 -1.89 -10.08 -6.84
N LEU A 197 -2.48 -9.25 -7.71
CA LEU A 197 -3.74 -9.55 -8.35
C LEU A 197 -3.64 -10.79 -9.26
N ASP A 198 -2.58 -10.90 -10.05
CA ASP A 198 -2.29 -12.09 -10.87
C ASP A 198 -2.13 -13.34 -10.01
N TYR A 199 -1.45 -13.20 -8.87
CA TYR A 199 -1.36 -14.28 -7.89
C TYR A 199 -2.74 -14.70 -7.38
N ILE A 200 -3.61 -13.75 -7.02
CA ILE A 200 -4.97 -14.04 -6.54
C ILE A 200 -5.77 -14.77 -7.63
N LYS A 201 -5.83 -14.24 -8.85
CA LYS A 201 -6.55 -14.84 -9.99
C LYS A 201 -6.10 -16.27 -10.28
N LYS A 202 -4.80 -16.53 -10.21
CA LYS A 202 -4.24 -17.85 -10.49
C LYS A 202 -4.54 -18.88 -9.41
N ASN A 203 -4.62 -18.46 -8.15
CA ASN A 203 -4.67 -19.38 -6.99
C ASN A 203 -6.05 -19.47 -6.33
N PHE A 204 -6.96 -18.54 -6.61
CA PHE A 204 -8.28 -18.47 -6.02
C PHE A 204 -9.34 -18.31 -7.11
N HIS A 205 -10.30 -19.24 -7.17
CA HIS A 205 -11.48 -19.09 -8.02
C HIS A 205 -12.42 -18.07 -7.38
N LEU A 206 -12.46 -16.87 -7.94
CA LEU A 206 -13.29 -15.78 -7.45
C LEU A 206 -14.44 -15.58 -8.43
N LEU A 207 -15.64 -15.97 -7.99
CA LEU A 207 -16.89 -15.76 -8.74
C LEU A 207 -17.41 -14.31 -8.64
N ILE A 208 -16.79 -13.49 -7.79
CA ILE A 208 -17.35 -12.22 -7.26
C ILE A 208 -16.57 -10.99 -7.77
N PHE A 209 -16.10 -10.95 -9.02
CA PHE A 209 -15.46 -9.73 -9.55
C PHE A 209 -16.21 -9.24 -10.78
N PRO A 210 -17.21 -8.36 -10.60
CA PRO A 210 -18.07 -7.95 -11.72
C PRO A 210 -17.33 -7.04 -12.71
N LYS A 211 -16.33 -6.25 -12.26
CA LYS A 211 -15.54 -5.35 -13.10
C LYS A 211 -14.12 -5.18 -12.58
N MET A 212 -13.15 -5.32 -13.49
CA MET A 212 -11.74 -5.00 -13.25
C MET A 212 -11.33 -3.86 -14.18
N GLN A 213 -10.92 -2.73 -13.64
CA GLN A 213 -10.33 -1.65 -14.43
C GLN A 213 -8.83 -1.58 -14.15
N ASN A 214 -8.04 -1.73 -15.21
CA ASN A 214 -6.62 -1.42 -15.19
C ASN A 214 -6.49 0.07 -15.55
N LEU A 215 -5.98 0.88 -14.64
CA LEU A 215 -5.62 2.26 -14.95
C LEU A 215 -4.18 2.25 -15.42
N GLU A 216 -3.80 3.14 -16.35
CA GLU A 216 -2.54 3.11 -17.11
C GLU A 216 -1.22 3.11 -16.28
N ASN A 217 -1.30 3.01 -14.95
CA ASN A 217 -0.18 2.84 -14.03
C ASN A 217 -0.05 1.39 -13.52
N PRO A 218 1.15 0.77 -13.59
CA PRO A 218 1.42 -0.62 -13.14
C PRO A 218 1.32 -0.83 -11.62
N CYS A 219 0.76 0.13 -10.89
CA CYS A 219 0.65 0.17 -9.44
C CYS A 219 -0.78 0.43 -8.94
N THR A 220 -1.76 0.66 -9.83
CA THR A 220 -3.14 0.97 -9.44
C THR A 220 -4.13 0.02 -10.12
N PHE A 221 -4.59 -0.97 -9.35
CA PHE A 221 -5.72 -1.81 -9.73
C PHE A 221 -6.90 -1.47 -8.85
N ILE A 222 -8.00 -1.05 -9.48
CA ILE A 222 -9.29 -0.86 -8.82
C ILE A 222 -10.08 -2.13 -9.06
N LEU A 223 -10.26 -2.89 -8.00
CA LEU A 223 -11.25 -3.95 -7.98
C LEU A 223 -12.48 -3.42 -7.26
N THR A 224 -13.56 -3.21 -8.02
CA THR A 224 -14.87 -2.87 -7.48
C THR A 224 -15.63 -4.16 -7.19
N LEU A 225 -16.03 -4.33 -5.94
CA LEU A 225 -16.99 -5.35 -5.52
C LEU A 225 -18.40 -4.77 -5.56
#